data_AF-A0A7J4PVL1-F1
#
_entry.id   AF-A0A7J4PVL1-F1
#
_cell.length_a   1.000
_cell.length_b   1.000
_cell.length_c   1.000
_cell.angle_alpha   90.00
_cell.angle_beta   90.00
_cell.angle_gamma   90.00
#
_symmetry.space_group_name_H-M   'P 1'
#
loop_
_entity.id
_entity.type
_entity.pdbx_description
1 polymer ?
#
loop_
_entity_poly.entity_id
_entity_poly.type
_entity_poly.pdbx_seq_one_letter_code
_entity_poly.pdbx_strand_id
1 'polypeptide(L)'
;MPRKSNLHDSKDAESCSCGCCKWHSSQALRVVLAAMFVLMVVAVLASLVFTARPYFGGSVLAFMGVIFLVVFAGWLVTFFCECRGDHWARHGYTREHDPERILKRRYAEGEIGRKEYEEKMRHLRQSR
;
A
#
# COMPACT_ATOMS: atom_id res chain seq x y z
N MET A 1 -22.04 -29.59 36.26
CA MET A 1 -20.83 -28.82 36.63
C MET A 1 -20.67 -27.64 35.66
N PRO A 2 -20.75 -26.38 36.11
CA PRO A 2 -20.58 -25.22 35.24
C PRO A 2 -19.09 -24.85 35.16
N ARG A 3 -18.54 -24.70 33.96
CA ARG A 3 -17.16 -24.25 33.74
C ARG A 3 -17.15 -22.73 33.54
N LYS A 4 -16.30 -22.10 34.35
CA LYS A 4 -16.15 -20.66 34.56
C LYS A 4 -15.87 -19.88 33.29
N SER A 5 -16.40 -18.67 33.31
CA SER A 5 -16.23 -17.53 32.43
C SER A 5 -14.82 -16.94 32.43
N ASN A 6 -14.47 -16.40 31.25
CA ASN A 6 -13.66 -15.20 31.01
C ASN A 6 -12.17 -15.20 31.36
N LEU A 7 -11.49 -14.28 30.67
CA LEU A 7 -10.25 -13.59 31.06
C LEU A 7 -8.97 -14.04 30.34
N HIS A 8 -8.93 -13.95 29.00
CA HIS A 8 -7.62 -13.85 28.31
C HIS A 8 -7.65 -13.15 26.93
N ASP A 9 -8.60 -12.23 26.68
CA ASP A 9 -8.78 -11.58 25.37
C ASP A 9 -8.39 -10.08 25.32
N SER A 10 -7.61 -9.58 26.28
CA SER A 10 -7.25 -8.14 26.32
C SER A 10 -5.75 -7.83 26.40
N LYS A 11 -4.87 -8.80 26.16
CA LYS A 11 -3.41 -8.59 26.14
C LYS A 11 -2.77 -8.52 24.74
N ASP A 12 -3.57 -8.46 23.68
CA ASP A 12 -3.06 -8.40 22.31
C ASP A 12 -3.06 -6.98 21.71
N ALA A 13 -3.35 -5.94 22.50
CA ALA A 13 -3.27 -4.55 22.06
C ALA A 13 -1.84 -3.96 22.06
N GLU A 14 -0.83 -4.67 22.58
CA GLU A 14 0.54 -4.15 22.73
C GLU A 14 1.61 -4.87 21.89
N SER A 15 1.22 -5.68 20.90
CA SER A 15 2.17 -6.21 19.90
C SER A 15 1.76 -5.92 18.46
N CYS A 16 1.31 -4.70 18.21
CA CYS A 16 1.58 -4.06 16.91
C CYS A 16 3.01 -3.46 16.89
N SER A 17 4.00 -4.23 17.36
CA SER A 17 5.40 -4.08 16.95
C SER A 17 5.59 -4.77 15.59
N CYS A 18 4.67 -4.49 14.67
CA CYS A 18 4.87 -4.79 13.26
C CYS A 18 5.82 -3.73 12.71
N GLY A 19 6.70 -4.14 11.78
CA GLY A 19 7.61 -3.26 11.04
C GLY A 19 6.97 -2.09 10.28
N CYS A 20 5.67 -1.80 10.47
CA CYS A 20 4.99 -0.60 10.00
C CYS A 20 5.62 0.70 10.53
N CYS A 21 6.08 0.78 11.78
CA CYS A 21 6.66 2.03 12.30
C CYS A 21 8.04 2.36 11.70
N LYS A 22 8.83 1.35 11.30
CA LYS A 22 10.13 1.57 10.63
C LYS A 22 9.96 1.87 9.14
N TRP A 23 8.88 1.37 8.53
CA TRP A 23 8.49 1.69 7.16
C TRP A 23 7.93 3.11 7.01
N HIS A 24 7.20 3.60 8.02
CA HIS A 24 6.59 4.94 8.00
C HIS A 24 7.63 6.08 7.98
N SER A 25 8.78 5.90 8.64
CA SER A 25 9.87 6.89 8.63
C SER A 25 10.50 7.05 7.24
N SER A 26 10.65 5.95 6.48
CA SER A 26 11.25 6.00 5.14
C SER A 26 10.29 6.53 4.08
N GLN A 27 8.99 6.23 4.19
CA GLN A 27 7.99 6.80 3.28
C GLN A 27 7.78 8.31 3.53
N ALA A 28 7.69 8.74 4.79
CA ALA A 28 7.58 10.16 5.12
C ALA A 28 8.79 10.95 4.60
N LEU A 29 10.01 10.42 4.74
CA LEU A 29 11.21 11.06 4.22
C LEU A 29 11.19 11.20 2.69
N ARG A 30 10.75 10.17 1.96
CA ARG A 30 10.62 10.24 0.49
C ARG A 30 9.60 11.28 0.05
N VAL A 31 8.46 11.37 0.75
CA VAL A 31 7.43 12.38 0.46
C VAL A 31 7.96 13.79 0.73
N VAL A 32 8.64 14.00 1.86
CA VAL A 32 9.23 15.30 2.20
C VAL A 32 10.33 15.68 1.20
N LEU A 33 11.22 14.75 0.83
CA LEU A 33 12.26 14.99 -0.17
C LEU A 33 11.67 15.31 -1.56
N ALA A 34 10.62 14.58 -1.98
CA ALA A 34 9.93 14.86 -3.23
C ALA A 34 9.25 16.24 -3.20
N ALA A 35 8.57 16.59 -2.11
CA ALA A 35 7.95 17.91 -1.95
C ALA A 35 9.00 19.03 -1.97
N MET A 36 10.11 18.86 -1.25
CA MET A 36 11.23 19.80 -1.23
C MET A 36 11.85 19.97 -2.63
N PHE A 37 12.02 18.87 -3.37
CA PHE A 37 12.53 18.91 -4.74
C PHE A 37 11.58 19.67 -5.68
N VAL A 38 10.28 19.41 -5.59
CA VAL A 38 9.27 20.16 -6.36
C VAL A 38 9.30 21.63 -6.03
N LEU A 39 9.35 22.00 -4.75
CA LEU A 39 9.44 23.40 -4.33
C LEU A 39 10.70 24.07 -4.86
N MET A 40 11.84 23.38 -4.84
CA MET A 40 13.09 23.92 -5.38
C MET A 40 13.02 24.11 -6.89
N VAL A 41 12.49 23.14 -7.64
CA VAL A 41 12.28 23.24 -9.09
C VAL A 41 11.36 24.42 -9.42
N VAL A 42 10.24 24.54 -8.70
CA VAL A 42 9.29 25.65 -8.90
C VAL A 42 9.95 27.00 -8.60
N ALA A 43 10.71 27.13 -7.51
CA ALA A 43 11.41 28.36 -7.17
C ALA A 43 12.48 28.75 -8.20
N VAL A 44 13.25 27.79 -8.68
CA VAL A 44 14.24 27.99 -9.75
C VAL A 44 13.55 28.43 -11.03
N LEU A 45 12.46 27.78 -11.42
CA LEU A 45 11.70 28.14 -12.62
C LEU A 45 11.07 29.52 -12.52
N ALA A 46 10.48 29.86 -11.37
CA ALA A 46 9.94 31.20 -11.13
C ALA A 46 11.03 32.27 -11.24
N SER A 47 12.22 32.01 -10.70
CA SER A 47 13.39 32.89 -10.82
C SER A 47 13.88 33.01 -12.27
N LEU A 48 13.85 31.91 -13.01
CA LEU A 48 14.25 31.87 -14.42
C LEU A 48 13.27 32.62 -15.31
N VAL A 49 11.95 32.48 -15.06
CA VAL A 49 10.91 33.25 -15.75
C VAL A 49 11.01 34.74 -15.41
N PHE A 50 11.28 35.08 -14.15
CA PHE A 50 11.44 36.47 -13.71
C PHE A 50 12.65 37.15 -14.36
N THR A 51 13.76 36.42 -14.51
CA THR A 51 15.01 36.93 -15.13
C THR A 51 15.00 36.87 -16.66
N ALA A 52 14.28 35.93 -17.28
CA ALA A 52 14.16 35.79 -18.74
C ALA A 52 13.10 36.71 -19.36
N ARG A 53 12.24 37.33 -18.56
CA ARG A 53 11.19 38.27 -19.00
C ARG A 53 11.61 39.34 -20.01
N PRO A 54 12.80 39.98 -19.89
CA PRO A 54 13.21 40.99 -20.86
C PRO A 54 13.94 40.42 -22.09
N TYR A 55 14.30 39.13 -22.11
CA TYR A 55 15.19 38.56 -23.13
C TYR A 55 14.51 37.67 -24.17
N PHE A 56 13.37 37.05 -23.85
CA PHE A 56 12.70 36.12 -24.75
C PHE A 56 11.31 36.61 -25.15
N GLY A 57 11.11 36.82 -26.45
CA GLY A 57 9.80 37.05 -27.03
C GLY A 57 8.81 35.93 -26.65
N GLY A 58 7.55 36.29 -26.40
CA GLY A 58 6.56 35.46 -25.70
C GLY A 58 6.29 34.07 -26.31
N SER A 59 6.68 33.83 -27.56
CA SER A 59 6.56 32.53 -28.23
C SER A 59 7.46 31.45 -27.61
N VAL A 60 8.72 31.75 -27.29
CA VAL A 60 9.64 30.73 -26.74
C VAL A 60 9.25 30.34 -25.30
N LEU A 61 8.77 31.33 -24.54
CA LEU A 61 8.27 31.14 -23.18
C LEU A 61 7.03 30.24 -23.14
N ALA A 62 6.14 30.38 -24.14
CA ALA A 62 4.96 29.52 -24.27
C ALA A 62 5.32 28.04 -24.53
N PHE A 63 6.25 27.77 -25.46
CA PHE A 63 6.67 26.40 -25.76
C PHE A 63 7.36 25.73 -24.58
N MET A 64 8.28 26.43 -23.92
CA MET A 64 8.94 25.90 -22.71
C MET A 64 7.93 25.63 -21.60
N GLY A 65 6.96 26.53 -21.39
CA GLY A 65 5.89 26.33 -20.42
C GLY A 65 5.08 25.05 -20.66
N VAL A 66 4.73 24.74 -21.92
CA VAL A 66 3.95 23.54 -22.27
C VAL A 66 4.77 22.27 -22.05
N ILE A 67 6.04 22.24 -22.46
CA ILE A 67 6.91 21.07 -22.26
C ILE A 67 7.05 20.77 -20.76
N PHE A 68 7.29 21.79 -19.95
CA PHE A 68 7.38 21.65 -18.50
C PHE A 68 6.06 21.17 -17.89
N LEU A 69 4.92 21.67 -18.35
CA LEU A 69 3.61 21.23 -17.87
C LEU A 69 3.38 19.75 -18.14
N VAL A 70 3.77 19.25 -19.32
CA VAL A 70 3.66 17.83 -19.66
C VAL A 70 4.58 16.96 -18.79
N VAL A 71 5.84 17.38 -18.62
CA VAL A 71 6.79 16.65 -17.75
C VAL A 71 6.32 16.63 -16.30
N PHE A 72 5.85 17.77 -15.79
CA PHE A 72 5.32 17.89 -14.44
C PHE A 72 4.06 17.05 -14.25
N ALA A 73 3.12 17.07 -15.19
CA ALA A 73 1.92 16.25 -15.15
C ALA A 73 2.26 14.75 -15.18
N GLY A 74 3.20 14.32 -16.03
CA GLY A 74 3.66 12.93 -16.08
C GLY A 74 4.35 12.49 -14.78
N TRP A 75 5.20 13.35 -14.22
CA TRP A 75 5.85 13.09 -12.94
C TRP A 75 4.83 12.99 -11.80
N LEU A 76 3.85 13.89 -11.77
CA LEU A 76 2.78 13.91 -10.78
C LEU A 76 1.93 12.64 -10.87
N VAL A 77 1.55 12.19 -12.07
CA VAL A 77 0.83 10.92 -12.26
C VAL A 77 1.63 9.74 -11.73
N THR A 78 2.92 9.65 -12.06
CA THR A 78 3.81 8.58 -11.59
C THR A 78 3.92 8.58 -10.06
N PHE A 79 4.12 9.76 -9.47
CA PHE A 79 4.20 9.96 -8.03
C PHE A 79 2.89 9.56 -7.33
N PHE A 80 1.74 10.00 -7.86
CA PHE A 80 0.43 9.63 -7.31
C PHE A 80 0.12 8.13 -7.46
N CYS A 81 0.57 7.48 -8.54
CA CYS A 81 0.46 6.04 -8.71
C CYS A 81 1.31 5.27 -7.70
N GLU A 82 2.54 5.71 -7.42
CA GLU A 82 3.38 5.13 -6.37
C GLU A 82 2.79 5.34 -4.97
N CYS A 83 2.24 6.53 -4.68
CA CYS A 83 1.57 6.78 -3.39
C CYS A 83 0.25 6.01 -3.22
N ARG A 84 -0.48 5.70 -4.30
CA ARG A 84 -1.73 4.91 -4.25
C ARG A 84 -1.53 3.40 -4.36
N GLY A 85 -0.34 2.94 -4.77
CA GLY A 85 -0.04 1.54 -5.07
C GLY A 85 -0.17 0.58 -3.88
N ASP A 86 -0.01 1.07 -2.64
CA ASP A 86 0.02 0.20 -1.46
C ASP A 86 -1.37 -0.27 -0.98
N HIS A 87 -2.46 0.37 -1.39
CA HIS A 87 -3.80 0.01 -0.92
C HIS A 87 -4.56 -0.91 -1.89
N TRP A 88 -4.24 -0.86 -3.19
CA TRP A 88 -4.99 -1.58 -4.22
C TRP A 88 -4.42 -2.97 -4.54
N ALA A 89 -3.16 -3.24 -4.16
CA ALA A 89 -2.55 -4.56 -4.32
C ALA A 89 -3.03 -5.61 -3.31
N ARG A 90 -3.93 -5.25 -2.36
CA ARG A 90 -4.44 -6.16 -1.31
C ARG A 90 -5.80 -6.80 -1.58
N HIS A 91 -6.31 -6.72 -2.81
CA HIS A 91 -7.39 -7.58 -3.29
C HIS A 91 -6.91 -8.66 -4.26
N GLY A 92 -5.64 -9.08 -4.10
CA GLY A 92 -5.30 -10.46 -4.38
C GLY A 92 -6.03 -11.34 -3.37
N TYR A 93 -7.15 -11.93 -3.81
CA TYR A 93 -7.87 -13.01 -3.15
C TYR A 93 -6.83 -14.06 -2.72
N THR A 94 -6.36 -14.00 -1.47
CA THR A 94 -5.43 -14.96 -0.91
C THR A 94 -6.17 -16.28 -0.89
N ARG A 95 -5.84 -17.12 -1.89
CA ARG A 95 -6.22 -18.53 -2.03
C ARG A 95 -5.79 -19.40 -0.82
N GLU A 96 -5.21 -18.76 0.18
CA GLU A 96 -4.75 -19.27 1.47
C GLU A 96 -5.86 -19.32 2.52
N HIS A 97 -6.98 -18.62 2.29
CA HIS A 97 -8.19 -18.75 3.11
C HIS A 97 -9.19 -19.79 2.61
N ASP A 98 -8.86 -20.56 1.58
CA ASP A 98 -9.74 -21.65 1.13
C ASP A 98 -9.82 -22.70 2.25
N PRO A 99 -10.98 -22.85 2.93
CA PRO A 99 -11.10 -23.66 4.13
C PRO A 99 -10.72 -25.12 3.86
N GLU A 100 -10.86 -25.59 2.61
CA GLU A 100 -10.41 -26.92 2.19
C GLU A 100 -8.90 -27.11 2.28
N ARG A 101 -8.10 -26.09 1.95
CA ARG A 101 -6.63 -26.17 2.00
C ARG A 101 -6.12 -26.20 3.44
N ILE A 102 -6.75 -25.41 4.31
CA ILE A 102 -6.44 -25.40 5.76
C ILE A 102 -6.72 -26.79 6.35
N LEU A 103 -7.86 -27.40 6.01
CA LEU A 103 -8.20 -28.76 6.45
C LEU A 103 -7.23 -29.82 5.94
N LYS A 104 -6.87 -29.78 4.64
CA LYS A 104 -5.90 -30.72 4.05
C LYS A 104 -4.54 -30.63 4.73
N ARG A 105 -4.09 -29.41 5.05
CA ARG A 105 -2.83 -29.18 5.75
C ARG A 105 -2.83 -29.79 7.15
N ARG A 106 -3.86 -29.50 7.96
CA ARG A 106 -3.96 -30.06 9.32
C ARG A 106 -4.10 -31.58 9.35
N TYR A 107 -4.72 -32.17 8.33
CA TYR A 107 -4.78 -33.62 8.18
C TYR A 107 -3.40 -34.23 7.86
N ALA A 108 -2.63 -33.57 6.98
CA ALA A 108 -1.27 -34.00 6.64
C ALA A 108 -0.29 -33.83 7.83
N GLU A 109 -0.49 -32.81 8.66
CA GLU A 109 0.25 -32.59 9.91
C GLU A 109 -0.19 -33.55 11.04
N GLY A 110 -1.29 -34.31 10.85
CA GLY A 110 -1.80 -35.28 11.81
C GLY A 110 -2.56 -34.66 12.99
N GLU A 111 -2.83 -33.35 12.95
CA GLU A 111 -3.57 -32.64 14.01
C GLU A 111 -5.05 -33.03 14.08
N ILE A 112 -5.61 -33.51 12.96
CA ILE A 112 -7.00 -33.99 12.87
C ILE A 112 -7.06 -35.43 12.41
N GLY A 113 -7.96 -36.19 13.03
CA GLY A 113 -8.21 -37.57 12.66
C GLY A 113 -8.97 -37.68 11.32
N ARG A 114 -8.86 -38.84 10.65
CA ARG A 114 -9.54 -39.11 9.37
C ARG A 114 -11.06 -38.89 9.41
N LYS A 115 -11.72 -39.31 10.51
CA LYS A 115 -13.17 -39.12 10.68
C LYS A 115 -13.56 -37.65 10.73
N GLU A 116 -12.77 -36.86 11.46
CA GLU A 116 -13.00 -35.42 11.65
C GLU A 116 -12.72 -34.63 10.37
N TYR A 117 -11.74 -35.08 9.58
CA TYR A 117 -11.47 -34.55 8.23
C TYR A 117 -12.65 -34.77 7.27
N GLU A 118 -13.19 -35.99 7.20
CA GLU A 118 -14.29 -36.33 6.28
C GLU A 118 -15.59 -35.57 6.63
N GLU A 119 -15.88 -35.38 7.91
CA GLU A 119 -17.05 -34.64 8.39
C GLU A 119 -16.96 -33.14 8.04
N LYS A 120 -15.82 -32.50 8.34
CA LYS A 120 -15.58 -31.08 8.01
C LYS A 120 -15.56 -30.85 6.50
N MET A 121 -15.02 -31.79 5.72
CA MET A 121 -15.02 -31.71 4.25
C MET A 121 -16.42 -31.86 3.65
N ARG A 122 -17.29 -32.71 4.23
CA ARG A 122 -18.70 -32.81 3.82
C ARG A 122 -19.45 -31.52 4.09
N HIS A 123 -19.28 -30.95 5.28
CA HIS A 123 -19.95 -29.70 5.65
C HIS A 123 -19.58 -28.55 4.70
N LEU A 124 -18.31 -28.42 4.35
CA LEU A 124 -17.85 -27.39 3.40
C LEU A 124 -18.38 -27.57 1.98
N ARG A 125 -18.58 -28.82 1.53
CA ARG A 125 -19.18 -29.08 0.21
C ARG A 125 -20.69 -28.84 0.17
N GLN A 126 -21.37 -29.00 1.29
CA GLN A 126 -22.82 -28.79 1.39
C GLN A 126 -23.18 -27.30 1.53
N SER A 127 -22.25 -26.47 2.02
CA SER A 127 -22.42 -25.02 2.18
C SER A 127 -22.05 -24.18 0.96
N ARG A 128 -21.78 -24.80 -0.19
CA ARG A 128 -21.48 -24.14 -1.48
C ARG A 128 -22.64 -24.36 -2.44
#